data_AF-A0A2A4THE5-F1
#
_entry.id   AF-A0A2A4THE5-F1
#
_cell.length_a   1.000
_cell.length_b   1.000
_cell.length_c   1.000
_cell.angle_alpha   90.00
_cell.angle_beta   90.00
_cell.angle_gamma   90.00
#
_symmetry.space_group_name_H-M   'P 1'
#
loop_
_entity.id
_entity.type
_entity.pdbx_description
1 polymer ?
#
loop_
_entity_poly.entity_id
_entity_poly.type
_entity_poly.pdbx_seq_one_letter_code
_entity_poly.pdbx_strand_id
1 'polypeptide(L)'
;MDKFTAFFKQHGYTDIECVILNLFYYQEQSSYTFFEIRKNTGLPKNILNRSLNHFIKINELTFIKDETSRKRLFSIPESAILKTKVAHFKITSN
;
A
#
# COMPACT_ATOMS: atom_id res chain seq x y z
N MET A 1 -1.49 0.09 -15.22
CA MET A 1 -1.22 -0.93 -14.19
C MET A 1 0.19 -1.52 -14.32
N ASP A 2 0.61 -1.96 -15.52
CA ASP A 2 1.89 -2.67 -15.70
C ASP A 2 3.14 -1.90 -15.26
N LYS A 3 3.18 -0.58 -15.49
CA LYS A 3 4.31 0.27 -15.06
C LYS A 3 4.43 0.39 -13.53
N PHE A 4 3.31 0.37 -12.80
CA PHE A 4 3.28 0.43 -11.34
C PHE A 4 3.80 -0.88 -10.75
N THR A 5 3.25 -2.00 -11.21
CA THR A 5 3.69 -3.33 -10.77
C THR A 5 5.16 -3.57 -11.10
N ALA A 6 5.62 -3.18 -12.29
CA ALA A 6 7.03 -3.31 -12.68
C ALA A 6 7.96 -2.49 -11.76
N PHE A 7 7.57 -1.26 -11.42
CA PHE A 7 8.35 -0.39 -10.54
C PHE A 7 8.52 -1.00 -9.13
N PHE A 8 7.42 -1.46 -8.53
CA PHE A 8 7.48 -2.07 -7.20
C PHE A 8 8.20 -3.43 -7.22
N LYS A 9 8.04 -4.23 -8.28
CA LYS A 9 8.81 -5.47 -8.44
C LYS A 9 10.32 -5.25 -8.46
N GLN A 10 10.79 -4.17 -9.09
CA GLN A 10 12.22 -3.80 -9.08
C GLN A 10 12.74 -3.46 -7.67
N HIS A 11 11.85 -3.07 -6.76
CA HIS A 11 12.17 -2.79 -5.36
C HIS A 11 11.97 -4.01 -4.44
N GLY A 12 11.76 -5.20 -5.03
CA GLY A 12 11.65 -6.46 -4.29
C GLY A 12 10.25 -6.79 -3.77
N TYR A 13 9.22 -6.03 -4.17
CA TYR A 13 7.85 -6.31 -3.79
C TYR A 13 7.24 -7.46 -4.60
N THR A 14 6.43 -8.28 -3.95
CA THR A 14 5.70 -9.39 -4.58
C THR A 14 4.49 -8.91 -5.37
N ASP A 15 3.95 -9.76 -6.26
CA ASP A 15 2.69 -9.50 -6.96
C ASP A 15 1.54 -9.18 -5.99
N ILE A 16 1.45 -9.95 -4.90
CA ILE A 16 0.44 -9.76 -3.85
C ILE A 16 0.58 -8.37 -3.22
N GLU A 17 1.80 -7.95 -2.93
CA GLU A 17 2.07 -6.66 -2.33
C GLU A 17 1.76 -5.51 -3.29
N CYS A 18 2.06 -5.68 -4.58
CA CYS A 18 1.68 -4.71 -5.61
C CYS A 18 0.15 -4.56 -5.71
N VAL A 19 -0.61 -5.65 -5.58
CA VAL A 19 -2.09 -5.59 -5.55
C VAL A 19 -2.59 -4.77 -4.35
N ILE A 20 -1.98 -4.93 -3.17
CA ILE A 20 -2.36 -4.16 -1.98
C ILE A 20 -1.97 -2.70 -2.16
N LEU A 21 -0.74 -2.38 -2.58
CA LEU A 21 -0.30 -0.99 -2.76
C LEU A 21 -1.12 -0.26 -3.83
N ASN A 22 -1.53 -0.95 -4.91
CA ASN A 22 -2.43 -0.38 -5.92
C ASN A 22 -3.73 0.18 -5.30
N LEU A 23 -4.29 -0.47 -4.27
CA LEU A 23 -5.49 0.02 -3.59
C LEU A 23 -5.26 1.42 -3.00
N PHE A 24 -4.12 1.64 -2.35
CA PHE A 24 -3.81 2.88 -1.67
C PHE A 24 -3.36 4.01 -2.61
N TYR A 25 -2.71 3.68 -3.72
CA TYR A 25 -2.14 4.68 -4.63
C TYR A 25 -3.12 5.22 -5.69
N TYR A 26 -4.18 4.46 -6.01
CA TYR A 26 -5.10 4.80 -7.11
C TYR A 26 -6.49 5.26 -6.67
N GLN A 27 -6.85 5.13 -5.40
CA GLN A 27 -8.16 5.56 -4.90
C GLN A 27 -8.07 6.87 -4.11
N GLU A 28 -9.18 7.63 -4.09
CA GLU A 28 -9.27 8.92 -3.38
C GLU A 28 -9.10 8.77 -1.86
N GLN A 29 -9.42 7.59 -1.33
CA GLN A 29 -9.25 7.27 0.09
C GLN A 29 -7.80 6.86 0.38
N SER A 30 -7.12 7.62 1.24
CA SER A 30 -5.72 7.36 1.62
C SER A 30 -5.55 6.37 2.77
N SER A 31 -6.64 5.96 3.42
CA SER A 31 -6.60 5.13 4.63
C SER A 31 -7.70 4.08 4.64
N TYR A 32 -7.35 2.81 4.90
CA TYR A 32 -8.27 1.68 4.86
C TYR A 32 -8.17 0.82 6.12
N THR A 33 -9.30 0.29 6.58
CA THR A 33 -9.33 -0.78 7.59
C THR A 33 -8.87 -2.11 6.99
N PHE A 34 -8.43 -3.03 7.84
CA PHE A 34 -8.11 -4.41 7.41
C PHE A 34 -9.26 -5.06 6.60
N PHE A 35 -10.51 -4.81 7.02
CA PHE A 35 -11.69 -5.38 6.37
C PHE A 35 -11.90 -4.81 4.97
N GLU A 36 -11.73 -3.51 4.79
CA GLU A 36 -11.85 -2.86 3.47
C GLU A 36 -10.75 -3.33 2.53
N ILE A 37 -9.50 -3.45 3.00
CA ILE A 37 -8.40 -3.97 2.19
C ILE A 37 -8.72 -5.39 1.74
N ARG A 38 -9.18 -6.25 2.66
CA ARG A 38 -9.57 -7.63 2.34
C ARG A 38 -10.71 -7.68 1.33
N LYS A 39 -11.73 -6.83 1.49
CA LYS A 39 -12.89 -6.76 0.58
C LYS A 39 -12.47 -6.32 -0.83
N ASN A 40 -11.59 -5.33 -0.95
CA ASN A 40 -11.16 -4.79 -2.24
C ASN A 40 -10.14 -5.69 -2.95
N THR A 41 -9.24 -6.34 -2.21
CA THR A 41 -8.18 -7.17 -2.79
C THR A 41 -8.58 -8.64 -2.99
N GLY A 42 -9.62 -9.10 -2.28
CA GLY A 42 -10.02 -10.51 -2.26
C GLY A 42 -9.02 -11.45 -1.58
N LEU A 43 -7.95 -10.92 -0.99
CA LEU A 43 -6.84 -11.72 -0.48
C LEU A 43 -7.20 -12.45 0.83
N PRO A 44 -6.66 -13.67 1.06
CA PRO A 44 -6.81 -14.38 2.32
C PRO A 44 -6.24 -13.61 3.52
N LYS A 45 -6.84 -13.78 4.70
CA LYS A 45 -6.47 -13.05 5.94
C LYS A 45 -4.99 -13.22 6.31
N ASN A 46 -4.45 -14.43 6.19
CA ASN A 46 -3.05 -14.74 6.49
C ASN A 46 -2.08 -14.01 5.55
N ILE A 47 -2.40 -13.99 4.26
CA ILE A 47 -1.64 -13.27 3.24
C ILE A 47 -1.66 -11.77 3.52
N LEU A 48 -2.86 -11.22 3.77
CA LEU A 48 -3.01 -9.81 4.07
C LEU A 48 -2.24 -9.39 5.33
N ASN A 49 -2.35 -10.17 6.41
CA ASN A 49 -1.60 -9.92 7.64
C ASN A 49 -0.09 -9.91 7.42
N ARG A 50 0.44 -10.86 6.64
CA ARG A 50 1.87 -10.95 6.34
C ARG A 50 2.34 -9.71 5.58
N SER A 51 1.64 -9.34 4.51
CA SER A 51 2.01 -8.20 3.67
C SER A 51 1.85 -6.86 4.40
N LEU A 52 0.75 -6.65 5.13
CA LEU A 52 0.56 -5.41 5.90
C LEU A 52 1.61 -5.23 7.00
N ASN A 53 1.97 -6.32 7.70
CA ASN A 53 3.05 -6.26 8.68
C ASN A 53 4.41 -5.98 8.04
N HIS A 54 4.66 -6.53 6.84
CA HIS A 54 5.88 -6.23 6.10
C HIS A 54 5.95 -4.74 5.73
N PHE A 55 4.88 -4.18 5.17
CA PHE A 55 4.80 -2.76 4.83
C PHE A 55 5.02 -1.84 6.03
N ILE A 56 4.45 -2.17 7.19
CA ILE A 56 4.69 -1.41 8.43
C ILE A 56 6.16 -1.48 8.83
N LYS A 57 6.79 -2.66 8.75
CA LYS A 57 8.19 -2.85 9.11
C LYS A 57 9.15 -2.02 8.24
N ILE A 58 8.80 -1.80 6.97
CA ILE A 58 9.60 -1.01 6.03
C ILE A 58 9.14 0.45 5.92
N ASN A 59 8.19 0.88 6.76
CA ASN A 59 7.59 2.22 6.76
C ASN A 59 6.85 2.63 5.47
N GLU A 60 6.37 1.65 4.69
CA GLU A 60 5.53 1.90 3.51
C GLU A 60 4.06 2.13 3.91
N LEU A 61 3.64 1.53 5.02
CA LEU A 61 2.35 1.80 5.67
C LEU A 61 2.56 2.21 7.13
N THR A 62 1.68 3.07 7.62
CA THR A 62 1.49 3.32 9.04
C THR A 62 0.10 2.87 9.45
N PHE A 63 -0.09 2.64 10.75
CA PHE A 63 -1.42 2.49 11.30
C PHE A 63 -1.81 3.73 12.09
N ILE A 64 -3.03 4.19 11.86
CA ILE A 64 -3.68 5.23 12.65
C ILE A 64 -4.64 4.50 13.58
N LYS A 65 -4.43 4.66 14.89
CA LYS A 65 -5.37 4.17 15.88
C LYS A 65 -6.50 5.19 15.96
N ASP A 66 -7.66 4.82 15.47
CA ASP A 66 -8.86 5.62 15.67
C ASP A 66 -9.29 5.49 17.14
N GLU A 67 -9.12 6.58 17.89
CA GLU A 67 -9.44 6.66 19.32
C GLU A 67 -10.93 6.44 19.59
N THR A 68 -11.80 6.73 18.61
CA THR A 68 -13.25 6.60 18.75
C THR A 68 -13.77 5.21 18.37
N SER A 69 -13.22 4.56 17.34
CA SER A 69 -13.80 3.31 16.81
C SER A 69 -13.06 2.02 17.21
N ARG A 70 -11.91 2.12 17.90
CA ARG A 70 -10.96 1.00 18.13
C ARG A 70 -10.48 0.31 16.84
N LYS A 71 -10.84 0.82 15.66
CA LYS A 71 -10.41 0.27 14.37
C LYS A 71 -8.98 0.69 14.10
N ARG A 72 -8.23 -0.22 13.46
CA ARG A 72 -6.90 0.09 12.92
C ARG A 72 -7.07 0.47 11.47
N LEU A 73 -6.77 1.72 11.16
CA LEU A 73 -6.67 2.22 9.79
C LEU A 73 -5.21 2.08 9.34
N PHE A 74 -4.99 1.53 8.16
CA PHE A 74 -3.71 1.51 7.49
C PHE A 74 -3.68 2.69 6.53
N SER A 75 -2.56 3.40 6.43
CA SER A 75 -2.41 4.57 5.58
C SER A 75 -1.00 4.59 4.99
N ILE A 76 -0.85 5.11 3.77
CA ILE A 76 0.49 5.39 3.23
C ILE A 76 0.94 6.75 3.76
N PRO A 77 2.10 6.85 4.43
CA PRO A 77 2.66 8.14 4.83
C PRO A 77 2.87 9.04 3.61
N GLU A 78 2.61 10.35 3.74
CA GLU A 78 2.85 11.31 2.65
C GLU A 78 4.28 11.23 2.09
N SER A 79 5.26 10.91 2.94
CA SER A 79 6.66 10.71 2.54
C SER A 79 6.87 9.51 1.60
N ALA A 80 6.12 8.43 1.75
CA ALA A 80 6.13 7.28 0.85
C ALA A 80 5.35 7.58 -0.45
N ILE A 81 4.26 8.35 -0.36
CA ILE A 81 3.54 8.83 -1.55
C ILE A 81 4.45 9.68 -2.44
N LEU A 82 5.16 10.63 -1.85
CA LEU A 82 6.06 11.54 -2.58
C LEU A 82 7.25 10.77 -3.20
N LYS A 83 7.86 9.82 -2.50
CA LYS A 83 8.94 8.98 -3.05
C LYS A 83 8.47 8.18 -4.27
N THR A 84 7.33 7.51 -4.15
CA THR A 84 6.78 6.70 -5.25
C THR A 84 6.34 7.56 -6.42
N LYS A 85 5.69 8.72 -6.19
CA LYS A 85 5.34 9.67 -7.26
C LYS A 85 6.58 10.20 -7.97
N VAL A 86 7.59 10.70 -7.22
CA VAL A 86 8.83 11.23 -7.80
C VAL A 86 9.56 10.17 -8.61
N ALA A 87 9.62 8.93 -8.12
CA ALA A 87 10.23 7.82 -8.85
C ALA A 87 9.44 7.45 -10.11
N HIS A 88 8.10 7.47 -10.07
CA HIS A 88 7.25 7.20 -11.22
C HIS A 88 7.36 8.28 -12.31
N PHE A 89 7.44 9.57 -11.93
CA PHE A 89 7.60 10.68 -12.87
C PHE A 89 9.03 10.84 -13.41
N LYS A 90 10.06 10.40 -12.68
CA LYS A 90 11.44 10.38 -13.20
C LYS A 90 11.65 9.32 -14.30
N ILE A 91 10.88 8.23 -14.30
CA ILE A 91 11.02 7.15 -15.29
C ILE A 91 10.41 7.55 -16.66
N THR A 92 9.55 8.57 -16.71
CA THR A 92 8.96 9.08 -17.96
C THR A 92 9.82 10.09 -18.73
N SER A 93 11.00 10.47 -18.23
CA SER A 93 11.84 11.52 -18.82
C SER A 93 13.09 11.03 -19.55
N ASN A 94 13.09 9.78 -20.05
CA ASN A 94 14.14 9.28 -20.95
C ASN A 94 13.54 8.77 -22.26
#